data_AF-A0A5N6L6J6-F1
#
_entry.id   AF-A0A5N6L6J6-F1
#
_cell.length_a   1.000
_cell.length_b   1.000
_cell.length_c   1.000
_cell.angle_alpha   90.00
_cell.angle_beta   90.00
_cell.angle_gamma   90.00
#
_symmetry.space_group_name_H-M   'P 1'
#
loop_
_entity.id
_entity.type
_entity.pdbx_description
1 polymer ?
#
loop_
_entity_poly.entity_id
_entity_poly.type
_entity_poly.pdbx_seq_one_letter_code
_entity_poly.pdbx_strand_id
1 'polypeptide(L)'
;MAHHMMFFLSFLVTLAAAIEGIHAVDYVVTNTAGTTPGGVRFNNVIGSTYSRQTLISATNFIWKTFQQNNAANRKNVQKVSLFIDDMDGVAFASNNEIHVSARYINSYSGNVKREITGVLYHEMTHVWQWNGNGLAPGGLIEGIADFVRLKAGYVPSHWVQPGKGDRWDQGYDVTARFLDYCNSLKNGFVAELNKKMRTGYNANFFVQLLGKSVDQLWKDYKAKYGN
;
A
#
# COMPACT_ATOMS: atom_id res chain seq x y z
N MET A 1 49.48 -24.24 -58.27
CA MET A 1 48.05 -24.58 -58.24
C MET A 1 47.39 -23.73 -57.17
N ALA A 2 46.67 -22.69 -57.58
CA ALA A 2 45.96 -21.80 -56.68
C ALA A 2 44.59 -22.40 -56.37
N HIS A 3 44.29 -22.62 -55.10
CA HIS A 3 42.93 -22.94 -54.65
C HIS A 3 42.32 -21.70 -53.99
N HIS A 4 41.34 -21.13 -54.67
CA HIS A 4 40.39 -20.17 -54.12
C HIS A 4 39.60 -20.83 -52.98
N MET A 5 39.63 -20.24 -51.80
CA MET A 5 38.59 -20.45 -50.79
C MET A 5 37.72 -19.20 -50.70
N MET A 6 36.47 -19.37 -51.11
CA MET A 6 35.42 -18.37 -51.04
C MET A 6 34.94 -18.18 -49.59
N PHE A 7 34.58 -16.93 -49.30
CA PHE A 7 34.04 -16.41 -48.05
C PHE A 7 32.74 -17.10 -47.59
N PHE A 8 32.58 -17.21 -46.26
CA PHE A 8 31.28 -17.04 -45.61
C PHE A 8 31.48 -16.21 -44.34
N LEU A 9 31.15 -14.91 -44.42
CA LEU A 9 30.98 -14.06 -43.25
C LEU A 9 29.58 -14.33 -42.69
N SER A 10 29.49 -15.10 -41.61
CA SER A 10 28.26 -15.26 -40.84
C SER A 10 28.06 -14.02 -39.95
N PHE A 11 27.17 -13.11 -40.37
CA PHE A 11 26.66 -12.07 -39.48
C PHE A 11 25.71 -12.72 -38.47
N LEU A 12 26.21 -13.04 -37.27
CA LEU A 12 25.38 -13.28 -36.11
C LEU A 12 24.87 -11.93 -35.61
N VAL A 13 23.65 -11.55 -36.00
CA VAL A 13 22.93 -10.47 -35.32
C VAL A 13 22.42 -11.06 -34.01
N THR A 14 23.14 -10.87 -32.92
CA THR A 14 22.62 -11.11 -31.58
C THR A 14 21.61 -10.01 -31.27
N LEU A 15 20.33 -10.30 -31.48
CA LEU A 15 19.25 -9.48 -30.94
C LEU A 15 19.27 -9.67 -29.42
N ALA A 16 20.06 -8.85 -28.71
CA ALA A 16 19.95 -8.72 -27.28
C ALA A 16 18.59 -8.08 -26.99
N ALA A 17 17.56 -8.92 -26.83
CA ALA A 17 16.35 -8.49 -26.17
C ALA A 17 16.76 -8.01 -24.78
N ALA A 18 16.73 -6.70 -24.56
CA ALA A 18 16.77 -6.14 -23.23
C ALA A 18 15.51 -6.63 -22.52
N ILE A 19 15.61 -7.79 -21.87
CA ILE A 19 14.68 -8.18 -20.83
C ILE A 19 15.00 -7.21 -19.70
N GLU A 20 14.30 -6.07 -19.67
CA GLU A 20 14.17 -5.31 -18.44
C GLU A 20 13.57 -6.29 -17.44
N GLY A 21 14.44 -6.85 -16.60
CA GLY A 21 14.08 -7.84 -15.61
C GLY A 21 12.97 -7.27 -14.76
N ILE A 22 11.78 -7.88 -14.86
CA ILE A 22 10.78 -7.76 -13.81
C ILE A 22 11.42 -8.44 -12.59
N HIS A 23 12.18 -7.69 -11.79
CA HIS A 23 12.60 -8.19 -10.50
C HIS A 23 11.33 -8.33 -9.66
N ALA A 24 10.81 -9.55 -9.61
CA ALA A 24 9.70 -9.88 -8.74
C ALA A 24 10.12 -9.54 -7.30
N VAL A 25 9.27 -8.80 -6.60
CA VAL A 25 9.50 -8.45 -5.19
C VAL A 25 9.54 -9.75 -4.39
N ASP A 26 10.59 -9.94 -3.59
CA ASP A 26 10.69 -11.04 -2.65
C ASP A 26 9.86 -10.74 -1.39
N TYR A 27 9.15 -11.74 -0.89
CA TYR A 27 8.28 -11.62 0.29
C TYR A 27 8.64 -12.70 1.30
N VAL A 28 9.11 -12.27 2.45
CA VAL A 28 9.52 -13.14 3.56
C VAL A 28 8.59 -12.94 4.74
N VAL A 29 8.22 -14.03 5.41
CA VAL A 29 7.38 -13.99 6.62
C VAL A 29 8.10 -14.75 7.73
N THR A 30 8.32 -14.07 8.85
CA THR A 30 9.01 -14.60 10.02
C THR A 30 8.12 -14.42 11.24
N ASN A 31 7.92 -15.49 12.02
CA ASN A 31 7.26 -15.41 13.31
C ASN A 31 8.32 -15.46 14.41
N THR A 32 8.74 -14.30 14.92
CA THR A 32 9.75 -14.19 15.99
C THR A 32 9.13 -14.51 17.35
N ALA A 33 7.81 -14.33 17.49
CA ALA A 33 7.04 -14.55 18.70
C ALA A 33 6.42 -15.96 18.80
N GLY A 34 6.98 -16.96 18.11
CA GLY A 34 6.37 -18.27 17.92
C GLY A 34 6.03 -19.06 19.19
N THR A 35 6.64 -18.72 20.33
CA THR A 35 6.39 -19.33 21.65
C THR A 35 5.31 -18.62 22.47
N THR A 36 4.87 -17.43 22.03
CA THR A 36 3.79 -16.68 22.69
C THR A 36 2.41 -17.22 22.28
N PRO A 37 1.34 -17.02 23.08
CA PRO A 37 -0.02 -17.38 22.68
C PRO A 37 -0.43 -16.76 21.33
N GLY A 38 -0.03 -15.52 21.09
CA GLY A 38 -0.28 -14.81 19.83
C GLY A 38 0.45 -15.39 18.63
N GLY A 39 1.73 -15.71 18.78
CA GLY A 39 2.52 -16.35 17.73
C GLY A 39 2.04 -17.77 17.41
N VAL A 40 1.62 -18.53 18.42
CA VAL A 40 0.96 -19.84 18.23
C VAL A 40 -0.36 -19.66 17.48
N ARG A 41 -1.19 -18.68 17.86
CA ARG A 41 -2.45 -18.38 17.17
C ARG A 41 -2.22 -17.95 15.72
N PHE A 42 -1.18 -17.15 15.45
CA PHE A 42 -0.78 -16.80 14.09
C PHE A 42 -0.49 -18.05 13.25
N ASN A 43 0.35 -18.96 13.75
CA ASN A 43 0.71 -20.19 13.03
C ASN A 43 -0.52 -21.05 12.72
N ASN A 44 -1.44 -21.17 13.67
CA ASN A 44 -2.60 -22.06 13.56
C ASN A 44 -3.74 -21.49 12.70
N VAL A 45 -3.97 -20.17 12.73
CA VAL A 45 -5.16 -19.54 12.13
C VAL A 45 -4.85 -18.78 10.85
N ILE A 46 -3.67 -18.16 10.77
CA ILE A 46 -3.28 -17.27 9.66
C ILE A 46 -2.26 -18.00 8.78
N GLY A 47 -1.07 -18.29 9.34
CA GLY A 47 0.01 -19.02 8.70
C GLY A 47 0.87 -18.17 7.74
N SER A 48 2.16 -18.47 7.70
CA SER A 48 3.15 -17.75 6.88
C SER A 48 2.85 -17.80 5.37
N THR A 49 2.39 -18.95 4.86
CA THR A 49 2.01 -19.12 3.45
C THR A 49 0.88 -18.17 3.04
N TYR A 50 -0.17 -18.08 3.86
CA TYR A 50 -1.29 -17.17 3.60
C TYR A 50 -0.87 -15.71 3.70
N SER A 51 -0.05 -15.35 4.71
CA SER A 51 0.47 -14.00 4.84
C SER A 51 1.29 -13.60 3.62
N ARG A 52 2.18 -14.48 3.12
CA ARG A 52 2.96 -14.22 1.90
C ARG A 52 2.06 -13.98 0.68
N GLN A 53 1.02 -14.79 0.48
CA GLN A 53 0.03 -14.60 -0.58
C GLN A 53 -0.74 -13.28 -0.41
N THR A 54 -1.02 -12.89 0.83
CA THR A 54 -1.67 -11.62 1.16
C THR A 54 -0.79 -10.43 0.79
N LEU A 55 0.52 -10.46 1.11
CA LEU A 55 1.45 -9.39 0.71
C LEU A 55 1.52 -9.23 -0.82
N ILE A 56 1.58 -10.34 -1.57
CA ILE A 56 1.54 -10.33 -3.04
C ILE A 56 0.23 -9.71 -3.55
N SER A 57 -0.90 -10.14 -2.99
CA SER A 57 -2.22 -9.65 -3.38
C SER A 57 -2.40 -8.17 -3.07
N ALA A 58 -1.93 -7.72 -1.90
CA ALA A 58 -1.93 -6.33 -1.48
C ALA A 58 -1.07 -5.48 -2.42
N THR A 59 0.16 -5.89 -2.75
CA THR A 59 1.01 -5.17 -3.71
C THR A 59 0.31 -4.98 -5.06
N ASN A 60 -0.25 -6.04 -5.63
CA ASN A 60 -0.95 -5.96 -6.90
C ASN A 60 -2.16 -5.02 -6.83
N PHE A 61 -2.93 -5.10 -5.74
CA PHE A 61 -4.06 -4.22 -5.50
C PHE A 61 -3.64 -2.76 -5.36
N ILE A 62 -2.55 -2.48 -4.64
CA ILE A 62 -2.02 -1.14 -4.40
C ILE A 62 -1.47 -0.54 -5.68
N TRP A 63 -0.67 -1.27 -6.46
CA TRP A 63 -0.19 -0.79 -7.75
C TRP A 63 -1.33 -0.48 -8.71
N LYS A 64 -2.39 -1.29 -8.72
CA LYS A 64 -3.60 -1.00 -9.50
C LYS A 64 -4.32 0.24 -8.99
N THR A 65 -4.48 0.37 -7.67
CA THR A 65 -5.14 1.52 -7.03
C THR A 65 -4.41 2.82 -7.29
N PHE A 66 -3.07 2.80 -7.27
CA PHE A 66 -2.22 3.95 -7.57
C PHE A 66 -1.90 4.10 -9.07
N GLN A 67 -2.48 3.27 -9.94
CA GLN A 67 -2.23 3.29 -11.39
C GLN A 67 -0.73 3.19 -11.75
N GLN A 68 0.06 2.53 -10.91
CA GLN A 68 1.50 2.30 -11.10
C GLN A 68 1.73 1.06 -11.99
N ASN A 69 1.18 1.09 -13.20
CA ASN A 69 1.28 -0.04 -14.14
C ASN A 69 2.70 -0.19 -14.74
N ASN A 70 3.45 0.91 -14.81
CA ASN A 70 4.84 0.94 -15.27
C ASN A 70 5.81 0.88 -14.07
N ALA A 71 6.85 0.04 -14.16
CA ALA A 71 7.90 -0.10 -13.16
C ALA A 71 8.60 1.24 -12.83
N ALA A 72 8.78 2.13 -13.82
CA ALA A 72 9.40 3.45 -13.63
C ALA A 72 8.62 4.38 -12.67
N ASN A 73 7.33 4.10 -12.45
CA ASN A 73 6.46 4.87 -11.54
C ASN A 73 6.36 4.26 -10.14
N ARG A 74 6.96 3.09 -9.91
CA ARG A 74 6.97 2.39 -8.63
C ARG A 74 8.17 2.81 -7.81
N LYS A 75 8.09 2.64 -6.49
CA LYS A 75 9.28 2.62 -5.65
C LYS A 75 10.12 1.39 -6.01
N ASN A 76 11.44 1.54 -5.98
CA ASN A 76 12.37 0.43 -6.18
C ASN A 76 12.53 -0.35 -4.86
N VAL A 77 11.65 -1.33 -4.65
CA VAL A 77 11.67 -2.23 -3.49
C VAL A 77 11.83 -3.65 -4.01
N GLN A 78 12.91 -4.30 -3.62
CA GLN A 78 13.23 -5.67 -4.06
C GLN A 78 12.75 -6.73 -3.08
N LYS A 79 12.54 -6.36 -1.81
CA LYS A 79 12.14 -7.26 -0.73
C LYS A 79 11.21 -6.55 0.25
N VAL A 80 10.20 -7.27 0.71
CA VAL A 80 9.35 -6.91 1.84
C VAL A 80 9.38 -8.03 2.87
N SER A 81 9.64 -7.69 4.13
CA SER A 81 9.68 -8.66 5.24
C SER A 81 8.50 -8.43 6.18
N LEU A 82 7.73 -9.46 6.49
CA LEU A 82 6.72 -9.44 7.54
C LEU A 82 7.25 -10.18 8.77
N PHE A 83 7.18 -9.51 9.92
CA PHE A 83 7.50 -10.06 11.22
C PHE A 83 6.25 -10.13 12.09
N ILE A 84 6.08 -11.25 12.81
CA ILE A 84 5.14 -11.37 13.91
C ILE A 84 5.94 -11.29 15.20
N ASP A 85 5.81 -10.17 15.91
CA ASP A 85 6.65 -9.83 17.06
C ASP A 85 5.84 -9.76 18.35
N ASP A 86 6.48 -10.07 19.48
CA ASP A 86 5.90 -9.83 20.80
C ASP A 86 6.06 -8.34 21.16
N MET A 87 5.10 -7.53 20.71
CA MET A 87 5.11 -6.08 20.88
C MET A 87 3.72 -5.54 21.19
N ASP A 88 3.66 -4.32 21.70
CA ASP A 88 2.41 -3.57 21.88
C ASP A 88 1.93 -2.95 20.55
N GLY A 89 0.73 -2.37 20.57
CA GLY A 89 0.10 -1.82 19.36
C GLY A 89 -0.46 -2.90 18.43
N VAL A 90 -0.79 -2.51 17.20
CA VAL A 90 -1.40 -3.41 16.19
C VAL A 90 -0.34 -3.86 15.19
N ALA A 91 0.22 -2.90 14.47
CA ALA A 91 1.26 -3.10 13.48
C ALA A 91 1.95 -1.77 13.16
N PHE A 92 3.09 -1.84 12.47
CA PHE A 92 3.71 -0.69 11.81
C PHE A 92 4.58 -1.17 10.63
N ALA A 93 4.88 -0.24 9.72
CA ALA A 93 5.82 -0.45 8.62
C ALA A 93 7.02 0.51 8.70
N SER A 94 8.23 -0.01 8.47
CA SER A 94 9.46 0.79 8.38
C SER A 94 10.48 0.07 7.51
N ASN A 95 11.21 0.79 6.65
CA ASN A 95 12.28 0.21 5.81
C ASN A 95 11.87 -1.03 4.98
N ASN A 96 10.63 -1.08 4.46
CA ASN A 96 10.04 -2.24 3.77
C ASN A 96 9.84 -3.48 4.66
N GLU A 97 9.92 -3.30 5.97
CA GLU A 97 9.54 -4.28 6.97
C GLU A 97 8.17 -3.92 7.53
N ILE A 98 7.37 -4.95 7.79
CA ILE A 98 6.06 -4.85 8.42
C ILE A 98 6.14 -5.68 9.68
N HIS A 99 5.78 -5.08 10.81
CA HIS A 99 5.75 -5.74 12.10
C HIS A 99 4.30 -5.80 12.56
N VAL A 100 3.81 -6.99 12.90
CA VAL A 100 2.46 -7.21 13.42
C VAL A 100 2.56 -7.78 14.83
N SER A 101 1.78 -7.20 15.75
CA SER A 101 1.79 -7.59 17.15
C SER A 101 1.16 -8.96 17.37
N ALA A 102 1.95 -9.89 17.91
CA ALA A 102 1.45 -11.15 18.45
C ALA A 102 0.44 -10.91 19.59
N ARG A 103 0.64 -9.88 20.43
CA ARG A 103 -0.28 -9.52 21.53
C ARG A 103 -1.66 -9.13 21.00
N TYR A 104 -1.70 -8.34 19.92
CA TYR A 104 -2.95 -7.99 19.24
C TYR A 104 -3.62 -9.20 18.59
N ILE A 105 -2.86 -10.05 17.91
CA ILE A 105 -3.37 -11.31 17.36
C ILE A 105 -4.00 -12.17 18.46
N ASN A 106 -3.36 -12.25 19.64
CA ASN A 106 -3.88 -13.00 20.77
C ASN A 106 -5.20 -12.44 21.31
N SER A 107 -5.28 -11.12 21.51
CA SER A 107 -6.43 -10.48 22.16
C SER A 107 -7.64 -10.26 21.25
N TYR A 108 -7.47 -10.31 19.92
CA TYR A 108 -8.57 -10.05 18.99
C TYR A 108 -9.65 -11.14 19.05
N SER A 109 -10.89 -10.77 19.38
CA SER A 109 -12.00 -11.71 19.61
C SER A 109 -12.80 -12.11 18.37
N GLY A 110 -12.56 -11.47 17.22
CA GLY A 110 -13.26 -11.74 15.96
C GLY A 110 -12.52 -12.66 14.99
N ASN A 111 -12.84 -12.54 13.70
CA ASN A 111 -12.11 -13.20 12.62
C ASN A 111 -10.71 -12.56 12.45
N VAL A 112 -9.76 -13.02 13.28
CA VAL A 112 -8.39 -12.49 13.32
C VAL A 112 -7.68 -12.61 11.97
N LYS A 113 -7.97 -13.66 11.20
CA LYS A 113 -7.39 -13.83 9.86
C LYS A 113 -7.80 -12.67 8.96
N ARG A 114 -9.11 -12.37 8.90
CA ARG A 114 -9.64 -11.25 8.12
C ARG A 114 -9.14 -9.89 8.62
N GLU A 115 -9.05 -9.71 9.94
CA GLU A 115 -8.51 -8.47 10.54
C GLU A 115 -7.07 -8.25 10.07
N ILE A 116 -6.20 -9.24 10.28
CA ILE A 116 -4.78 -9.15 9.90
C ILE A 116 -4.63 -9.00 8.39
N THR A 117 -5.48 -9.61 7.56
CA THR A 117 -5.49 -9.31 6.11
C THR A 117 -5.71 -7.82 5.86
N GLY A 118 -6.68 -7.19 6.52
CA GLY A 118 -6.91 -5.74 6.41
C GLY A 118 -5.72 -4.89 6.89
N VAL A 119 -5.13 -5.26 8.03
CA VAL A 119 -3.92 -4.62 8.56
C VAL A 119 -2.76 -4.73 7.56
N LEU A 120 -2.53 -5.89 6.96
CA LEU A 120 -1.48 -6.06 5.96
C LEU A 120 -1.73 -5.21 4.70
N TYR A 121 -2.99 -5.00 4.29
CA TYR A 121 -3.28 -4.06 3.20
C TYR A 121 -2.91 -2.61 3.56
N HIS A 122 -3.18 -2.20 4.80
CA HIS A 122 -2.77 -0.89 5.32
C HIS A 122 -1.24 -0.75 5.34
N GLU A 123 -0.54 -1.68 6.00
CA GLU A 123 0.93 -1.59 6.15
C GLU A 123 1.67 -1.71 4.80
N MET A 124 1.17 -2.55 3.90
CA MET A 124 1.71 -2.64 2.54
C MET A 124 1.54 -1.33 1.76
N THR A 125 0.52 -0.52 2.07
CA THR A 125 0.39 0.80 1.45
C THR A 125 1.52 1.72 1.87
N HIS A 126 1.96 1.71 3.12
CA HIS A 126 3.12 2.50 3.58
C HIS A 126 4.40 2.16 2.80
N VAL A 127 4.60 0.88 2.46
CA VAL A 127 5.72 0.43 1.61
C VAL A 127 5.66 1.11 0.24
N TRP A 128 4.49 1.13 -0.41
CA TRP A 128 4.36 1.53 -1.82
C TRP A 128 4.00 3.00 -2.05
N GLN A 129 3.38 3.69 -1.09
CA GLN A 129 2.92 5.06 -1.24
C GLN A 129 4.06 6.08 -1.11
N TRP A 130 4.00 7.16 -1.85
CA TRP A 130 4.90 8.28 -1.65
C TRP A 130 4.43 9.12 -0.47
N ASN A 131 5.37 9.54 0.39
CA ASN A 131 5.06 10.31 1.59
C ASN A 131 5.42 11.81 1.47
N GLY A 132 5.61 12.31 0.25
CA GLY A 132 5.97 13.71 0.04
C GLY A 132 7.38 14.06 0.54
N ASN A 133 8.33 13.12 0.51
CA ASN A 133 9.64 13.26 1.18
C ASN A 133 9.51 13.62 2.67
N GLY A 134 8.51 13.05 3.34
CA GLY A 134 8.19 13.33 4.75
C GLY A 134 7.44 14.64 4.99
N LEU A 135 7.10 15.40 3.96
CA LEU A 135 6.37 16.68 4.08
C LEU A 135 4.85 16.51 4.09
N ALA A 136 4.33 15.34 3.71
CA ALA A 136 2.90 15.09 3.74
C ALA A 136 2.41 14.98 5.20
N PRO A 137 1.22 15.51 5.55
CA PRO A 137 0.64 15.35 6.88
C PRO A 137 0.49 13.88 7.24
N GLY A 138 0.87 13.51 8.47
CA GLY A 138 0.79 12.12 8.93
C GLY A 138 -0.61 11.51 8.76
N GLY A 139 -1.67 12.27 9.06
CA GLY A 139 -3.03 11.78 8.87
C GLY A 139 -3.43 11.60 7.39
N LEU A 140 -2.82 12.32 6.45
CA LEU A 140 -2.99 12.01 5.02
C LEU A 140 -2.33 10.66 4.67
N ILE A 141 -1.14 10.40 5.21
CA ILE A 141 -0.38 9.15 5.01
C ILE A 141 -1.15 7.95 5.56
N GLU A 142 -1.65 8.03 6.79
CA GLU A 142 -2.51 7.00 7.38
C GLU A 142 -3.83 6.85 6.63
N GLY A 143 -4.42 7.97 6.21
CA GLY A 143 -5.68 7.98 5.48
C GLY A 143 -5.60 7.33 4.10
N ILE A 144 -4.47 7.44 3.39
CA ILE A 144 -4.27 6.75 2.10
C ILE A 144 -4.12 5.23 2.33
N ALA A 145 -3.41 4.82 3.38
CA ALA A 145 -3.32 3.41 3.77
C ALA A 145 -4.69 2.81 4.09
N ASP A 146 -5.51 3.51 4.87
CA ASP A 146 -6.88 3.08 5.15
C ASP A 146 -7.83 3.25 3.95
N PHE A 147 -7.58 4.17 3.03
CA PHE A 147 -8.31 4.23 1.76
C PHE A 147 -8.07 2.95 0.95
N VAL A 148 -6.84 2.45 0.86
CA VAL A 148 -6.57 1.17 0.18
C VAL A 148 -7.30 0.03 0.89
N ARG A 149 -7.20 -0.05 2.23
CA ARG A 149 -7.91 -1.06 3.02
C ARG A 149 -9.43 -1.01 2.82
N LEU A 150 -10.00 0.20 2.72
CA LEU A 150 -11.39 0.47 2.39
C LEU A 150 -11.75 -0.09 1.01
N LYS A 151 -10.99 0.27 -0.04
CA LYS A 151 -11.26 -0.18 -1.41
C LYS A 151 -11.08 -1.69 -1.58
N ALA A 152 -10.21 -2.31 -0.78
CA ALA A 152 -10.03 -3.75 -0.74
C ALA A 152 -11.17 -4.49 0.00
N GLY A 153 -12.11 -3.76 0.61
CA GLY A 153 -13.26 -4.32 1.32
C GLY A 153 -12.95 -4.78 2.75
N TYR A 154 -11.77 -4.48 3.30
CA TYR A 154 -11.35 -4.90 4.63
C TYR A 154 -11.70 -3.89 5.73
N VAL A 155 -12.89 -3.29 5.64
CA VAL A 155 -13.42 -2.30 6.61
C VAL A 155 -13.78 -3.00 7.94
N PRO A 156 -13.15 -2.62 9.06
CA PRO A 156 -13.58 -3.01 10.40
C PRO A 156 -14.94 -2.43 10.78
N SER A 157 -15.68 -3.15 11.63
CA SER A 157 -17.03 -2.72 12.06
C SER A 157 -17.04 -1.42 12.89
N HIS A 158 -15.93 -1.08 13.55
CA HIS A 158 -15.80 0.11 14.38
C HIS A 158 -15.44 1.38 13.60
N TRP A 159 -15.16 1.27 12.29
CA TRP A 159 -14.82 2.44 11.48
C TRP A 159 -15.98 3.43 11.41
N VAL A 160 -15.63 4.70 11.45
CA VAL A 160 -16.60 5.78 11.36
C VAL A 160 -17.34 5.75 10.03
N GLN A 161 -18.58 6.25 10.08
CA GLN A 161 -19.38 6.47 8.88
C GLN A 161 -18.89 7.69 8.09
N PRO A 162 -19.19 7.77 6.78
CA PRO A 162 -18.96 8.99 6.02
C PRO A 162 -19.52 10.23 6.73
N GLY A 163 -18.82 11.35 6.64
CA GLY A 163 -19.16 12.62 7.28
C GLY A 163 -18.71 12.77 8.74
N LYS A 164 -18.17 11.73 9.39
CA LYS A 164 -17.63 11.83 10.76
C LYS A 164 -16.19 12.35 10.78
N GLY A 165 -15.70 12.70 11.98
CA GLY A 165 -14.39 13.32 12.21
C GLY A 165 -14.40 14.85 12.12
N ASP A 166 -13.31 15.46 12.58
CA ASP A 166 -13.20 16.91 12.83
C ASP A 166 -12.40 17.62 11.74
N ARG A 167 -11.42 16.94 11.14
CA ARG A 167 -10.54 17.48 10.09
C ARG A 167 -10.21 16.45 9.02
N TRP A 168 -9.88 16.93 7.82
CA TRP A 168 -9.66 16.10 6.64
C TRP A 168 -8.43 15.20 6.76
N ASP A 169 -7.39 15.61 7.50
CA ASP A 169 -6.14 14.89 7.77
C ASP A 169 -6.09 14.33 9.20
N GLN A 170 -7.24 13.96 9.77
CA GLN A 170 -7.29 13.33 11.08
C GLN A 170 -6.57 11.98 11.12
N GLY A 171 -6.41 11.32 9.97
CA GLY A 171 -5.84 9.99 9.87
C GLY A 171 -6.88 8.91 9.67
N TYR A 172 -6.37 7.71 9.40
CA TYR A 172 -7.11 6.46 9.43
C TYR A 172 -8.45 6.51 8.65
N ASP A 173 -9.49 5.91 9.21
CA ASP A 173 -10.83 5.79 8.65
C ASP A 173 -11.47 7.14 8.31
N VAL A 174 -11.33 8.16 9.15
CA VAL A 174 -11.85 9.51 8.90
C VAL A 174 -11.31 10.06 7.58
N THR A 175 -9.99 10.08 7.42
CA THR A 175 -9.35 10.60 6.21
C THR A 175 -9.61 9.66 5.02
N ALA A 176 -9.63 8.34 5.22
CA ALA A 176 -9.94 7.38 4.17
C ALA A 176 -11.33 7.60 3.55
N ARG A 177 -12.36 7.87 4.38
CA ARG A 177 -13.71 8.18 3.91
C ARG A 177 -13.77 9.48 3.11
N PHE A 178 -13.02 10.50 3.53
CA PHE A 178 -12.90 11.74 2.77
C PHE A 178 -12.18 11.55 1.44
N LEU A 179 -11.10 10.76 1.41
CA LEU A 179 -10.40 10.43 0.17
C LEU A 179 -11.28 9.61 -0.78
N ASP A 180 -12.15 8.75 -0.27
CA ASP A 180 -13.14 8.03 -1.08
C ASP A 180 -14.19 8.98 -1.68
N TYR A 181 -14.64 9.98 -0.93
CA TYR A 181 -15.45 11.07 -1.48
C TYR A 181 -14.71 11.82 -2.59
N CYS A 182 -13.46 12.26 -2.38
CA CYS A 182 -12.65 12.93 -3.39
C CYS A 182 -12.46 12.06 -4.65
N ASN A 183 -12.24 10.75 -4.47
CA ASN A 183 -12.12 9.80 -5.57
C ASN A 183 -13.44 9.56 -6.31
N SER A 184 -14.59 9.78 -5.66
CA SER A 184 -15.91 9.76 -6.34
C SER A 184 -16.13 10.99 -7.23
N LEU A 185 -15.52 12.13 -6.91
CA LEU A 185 -15.57 13.35 -7.72
C LEU A 185 -14.66 13.24 -8.96
N LYS A 186 -13.53 12.56 -8.81
CA LYS A 186 -12.60 12.27 -9.90
C LYS A 186 -12.00 10.88 -9.69
N ASN A 187 -12.40 9.95 -10.54
CA ASN A 187 -11.84 8.61 -10.51
C ASN A 187 -10.32 8.66 -10.69
N GLY A 188 -9.57 8.01 -9.80
CA GLY A 188 -8.11 8.05 -9.79
C GLY A 188 -7.51 9.25 -9.04
N PHE A 189 -8.31 10.04 -8.32
CA PHE A 189 -7.82 11.14 -7.49
C PHE A 189 -6.67 10.71 -6.56
N VAL A 190 -6.84 9.62 -5.81
CA VAL A 190 -5.83 9.15 -4.85
C VAL A 190 -4.56 8.69 -5.58
N ALA A 191 -4.69 8.08 -6.76
CA ALA A 191 -3.54 7.68 -7.58
C ALA A 191 -2.71 8.90 -8.00
N GLU A 192 -3.36 9.94 -8.52
CA GLU A 192 -2.69 11.17 -8.95
C GLU A 192 -2.14 11.98 -7.78
N LEU A 193 -2.82 12.00 -6.63
CA LEU A 193 -2.30 12.60 -5.40
C LEU A 193 -1.02 11.88 -4.96
N ASN A 194 -1.05 10.55 -4.84
CA ASN A 194 0.13 9.74 -4.50
C ASN A 194 1.28 10.01 -5.48
N LYS A 195 1.02 10.05 -6.78
CA LYS A 195 2.02 10.37 -7.81
C LYS A 195 2.64 11.75 -7.62
N LYS A 196 1.83 12.78 -7.31
CA LYS A 196 2.32 14.14 -7.03
C LYS A 196 3.17 14.21 -5.76
N MET A 197 2.95 13.29 -4.81
CA MET A 197 3.73 13.19 -3.57
C MET A 197 5.11 12.55 -3.74
N ARG A 198 5.55 12.20 -4.97
CA ARG A 198 6.83 11.52 -5.20
C ARG A 198 8.05 12.26 -4.65
N THR A 199 8.05 13.59 -4.68
CA THR A 199 9.22 14.42 -4.35
C THR A 199 8.94 15.52 -3.33
N GLY A 200 7.72 15.59 -2.79
CA GLY A 200 7.30 16.67 -1.90
C GLY A 200 5.79 16.68 -1.71
N TYR A 201 5.29 17.48 -0.78
CA TYR A 201 3.86 17.67 -0.58
C TYR A 201 3.49 19.15 -0.65
N ASN A 202 2.34 19.45 -1.26
CA ASN A 202 1.74 20.77 -1.24
C ASN A 202 0.20 20.63 -1.25
N ALA A 203 -0.49 21.32 -0.33
CA ALA A 203 -1.95 21.27 -0.25
C ALA A 203 -2.65 21.76 -1.54
N ASN A 204 -1.98 22.58 -2.35
CA ASN A 204 -2.45 23.02 -3.67
C ASN A 204 -2.64 21.85 -4.66
N PHE A 205 -2.13 20.65 -4.38
CA PHE A 205 -2.42 19.46 -5.19
C PHE A 205 -3.93 19.18 -5.28
N PHE A 206 -4.69 19.45 -4.21
CA PHE A 206 -6.16 19.32 -4.25
C PHE A 206 -6.79 20.27 -5.26
N VAL A 207 -6.33 21.53 -5.31
CA VAL A 207 -6.80 22.52 -6.30
C VAL A 207 -6.44 22.08 -7.71
N GLN A 208 -5.20 21.62 -7.93
CA GLN A 208 -4.76 21.13 -9.25
C GLN A 208 -5.56 19.91 -9.72
N LEU A 209 -5.99 19.05 -8.79
CA LEU A 209 -6.65 17.79 -9.13
C LEU A 209 -8.18 17.92 -9.23
N LEU A 210 -8.81 18.76 -8.40
CA LEU A 210 -10.27 18.86 -8.24
C LEU A 210 -10.82 20.30 -8.36
N GLY A 211 -9.96 21.30 -8.56
CA GLY A 211 -10.36 22.71 -8.72
C GLY A 211 -10.77 23.41 -7.42
N LYS A 212 -10.63 22.76 -6.26
CA LYS A 212 -10.99 23.30 -4.94
C LYS A 212 -9.89 23.06 -3.92
N SER A 213 -9.79 23.92 -2.92
CA SER A 213 -8.88 23.69 -1.79
C SER A 213 -9.35 22.48 -0.97
N VAL A 214 -8.43 21.86 -0.22
CA VAL A 214 -8.78 20.73 0.64
C VAL A 214 -9.84 21.10 1.68
N ASP A 215 -9.82 22.34 2.19
CA ASP A 215 -10.83 22.83 3.14
C ASP A 215 -12.21 23.00 2.51
N GLN A 216 -12.28 23.45 1.25
CA GLN A 216 -13.54 23.53 0.52
C GLN A 216 -14.11 22.12 0.27
N LEU A 217 -13.26 21.18 -0.15
CA LEU A 217 -13.65 19.79 -0.37
C LEU A 217 -14.12 19.14 0.94
N TRP A 218 -13.46 19.41 2.05
CA TRP A 218 -13.85 18.91 3.37
C TRP A 218 -15.21 19.47 3.79
N LYS A 219 -15.46 20.77 3.60
CA LYS A 219 -16.77 21.38 3.85
C LYS A 219 -17.86 20.74 2.99
N ASP A 220 -17.60 20.52 1.70
CA ASP A 220 -18.55 19.85 0.80
C ASP A 220 -18.84 18.41 1.24
N TYR A 221 -17.80 17.67 1.66
CA TYR A 221 -17.93 16.32 2.21
C TYR A 221 -18.81 16.31 3.47
N LYS A 222 -18.56 17.23 4.41
CA LYS A 222 -19.38 17.38 5.62
C LYS A 222 -20.80 17.79 5.30
N ALA A 223 -21.04 18.64 4.31
CA ALA A 223 -22.40 18.99 3.89
C ALA A 223 -23.14 17.80 3.25
N LYS A 224 -22.43 16.94 2.52
CA LYS A 224 -23.02 15.77 1.86
C LYS A 224 -23.40 14.64 2.82
N TYR A 225 -22.60 14.42 3.87
CA TYR A 225 -22.74 13.26 4.76
C TYR A 225 -22.97 13.61 6.24
N GLY A 226 -22.87 14.87 6.61
CA GLY A 226 -22.89 15.34 8.00
C GLY A 226 -24.27 15.57 8.61
N ASN A 227 -25.19 14.64 8.35
CA ASN A 227 -26.43 14.49 9.11
C ASN A 227 -26.30 13.24 10.00
#